data_AF-A0A0K0XXL9-F1
#
_entry.id   AF-A0A0K0XXL9-F1
#
_cell.length_a   1.000
_cell.length_b   1.000
_cell.length_c   1.000
_cell.angle_alpha   90.00
_cell.angle_beta   90.00
_cell.angle_gamma   90.00
#
_symmetry.space_group_name_H-M   'P 1'
#
loop_
_entity.id
_entity.type
_entity.pdbx_description
1 polymer ?
#
loop_
_entity_poly.entity_id
_entity_poly.type
_entity_poly.pdbx_seq_one_letter_code
_entity_poly.pdbx_strand_id
1 'polypeptide(L)'
;MATGWARDGAVQDQIDATVDDAVRRARAKLASGPSRRDCEECGETIPEARRQAIPGVRYCVACQAELDEAEQGRSAYNRRGSKDSQLR
;
A
#
# COMPACT_ATOMS: atom_id res chain seq x y z
N MET A 1 31.62 -28.07 5.52
CA MET A 1 31.69 -26.67 5.99
C MET A 1 30.61 -26.49 7.03
N ALA A 2 30.94 -26.03 8.23
CA ALA A 2 29.99 -25.97 9.34
C ALA A 2 28.93 -24.89 9.09
N THR A 3 27.68 -25.30 8.83
CA THR A 3 26.50 -24.44 8.94
C THR A 3 26.23 -24.19 10.41
N GLY A 4 27.05 -23.33 11.01
CA GLY A 4 26.93 -22.93 12.39
C GLY A 4 25.64 -22.13 12.60
N TRP A 5 24.57 -22.82 13.03
CA TRP A 5 23.40 -22.29 13.74
C TRP A 5 22.23 -21.76 12.89
N ALA A 6 22.34 -21.64 11.57
CA ALA A 6 21.21 -21.32 10.70
C ALA A 6 20.72 -22.57 9.95
N ARG A 7 19.39 -22.78 9.93
CA ARG A 7 18.76 -23.82 9.09
C ARG A 7 18.99 -23.46 7.62
N ASP A 8 19.33 -24.44 6.78
CA ASP A 8 19.39 -24.22 5.34
C ASP A 8 18.04 -23.65 4.85
N GLY A 9 18.06 -22.47 4.24
CA GLY A 9 16.85 -21.76 3.80
C GLY A 9 16.41 -20.56 4.64
N ALA A 10 17.02 -20.30 5.81
CA ALA A 10 16.60 -19.20 6.70
C ALA A 10 16.64 -17.79 6.03
N VAL A 11 17.51 -17.58 5.04
CA VAL A 11 17.54 -16.34 4.24
C VAL A 11 16.34 -16.25 3.29
N GLN A 12 15.95 -17.37 2.68
CA GLN A 12 14.80 -17.42 1.79
C GLN A 12 13.51 -17.16 2.57
N ASP A 13 13.37 -17.75 3.76
CA ASP A 13 12.22 -17.52 4.65
C ASP A 13 12.08 -16.03 5.01
N GLN A 14 13.20 -15.33 5.23
CA GLN A 14 13.21 -13.90 5.52
C GLN A 14 12.79 -13.04 4.31
N ILE A 15 13.22 -13.44 3.10
CA ILE A 15 12.83 -12.78 1.85
C ILE A 15 11.32 -12.95 1.65
N ASP A 16 10.83 -14.19 1.77
CA ASP A 16 9.42 -14.53 1.54
C ASP A 16 8.51 -13.79 2.53
N ALA A 17 8.88 -13.78 3.82
CA ALA A 17 8.13 -13.03 4.84
C ALA A 17 8.07 -11.52 4.55
N THR A 18 9.14 -10.94 3.99
CA THR A 18 9.19 -9.51 3.64
C THR A 18 8.30 -9.21 2.43
N VAL A 19 8.33 -10.07 1.42
CA VAL A 19 7.48 -9.94 0.22
C VAL A 19 6.01 -10.10 0.61
N ASP A 20 5.67 -11.11 1.40
CA ASP A 20 4.29 -11.36 1.84
C ASP A 20 3.71 -10.20 2.64
N ASP A 21 4.50 -9.60 3.54
CA ASP A 21 4.06 -8.41 4.28
C ASP A 21 3.79 -7.21 3.35
N ALA A 22 4.66 -6.99 2.35
CA ALA A 22 4.45 -5.94 1.35
C ALA A 22 3.18 -6.19 0.51
N VAL A 23 2.95 -7.44 0.07
CA VAL A 23 1.76 -7.83 -0.68
C VAL A 23 0.49 -7.68 0.14
N ARG A 24 0.47 -8.15 1.40
CA ARG A 24 -0.68 -7.99 2.30
C ARG A 24 -1.03 -6.52 2.51
N ARG A 25 -0.03 -5.66 2.68
CA ARG A 25 -0.25 -4.21 2.82
C ARG A 25 -0.81 -3.58 1.56
N ALA A 26 -0.27 -3.93 0.39
CA ALA A 26 -0.79 -3.45 -0.88
C ALA A 26 -2.26 -3.84 -1.06
N ARG A 27 -2.61 -5.10 -0.75
CA ARG A 27 -3.99 -5.59 -0.78
C ARG A 27 -4.91 -4.88 0.22
N ALA A 28 -4.43 -4.60 1.43
CA ALA A 28 -5.22 -3.90 2.45
C ALA A 28 -5.53 -2.44 2.10
N LYS A 29 -4.74 -1.81 1.22
CA LYS A 29 -5.01 -0.46 0.69
C LYS A 29 -6.06 -0.43 -0.41
N LEU A 30 -6.42 -1.58 -1.00
CA LEU A 30 -7.45 -1.63 -2.02
C LEU A 30 -8.81 -1.34 -1.38
N ALA A 31 -9.49 -0.33 -1.89
CA ALA A 31 -10.85 -0.01 -1.47
C ALA A 31 -11.78 -1.19 -1.82
N SER A 32 -12.72 -1.47 -0.92
CA SER A 32 -13.78 -2.45 -1.13
C SER A 32 -15.13 -1.80 -0.89
N GLY A 33 -16.14 -2.13 -1.69
CA GLY A 33 -17.51 -1.67 -1.50
C GLY A 33 -18.07 -0.87 -2.68
N PRO A 34 -19.25 -0.23 -2.50
CA PRO A 34 -19.90 0.51 -3.57
C PRO A 34 -19.14 1.79 -3.91
N SER A 35 -18.89 1.99 -5.21
CA SER A 35 -18.28 3.21 -5.75
C SER A 35 -19.23 4.41 -5.61
N ARG A 36 -18.70 5.59 -5.25
CA ARG A 36 -19.48 6.83 -5.22
C ARG A 36 -19.78 7.30 -6.64
N ARG A 37 -20.90 8.02 -6.80
CA ARG A 37 -21.27 8.66 -8.07
C ARG A 37 -20.55 9.99 -8.25
N ASP A 38 -20.33 10.70 -7.16
CA ASP A 38 -19.77 12.04 -7.14
C ASP A 38 -18.48 12.06 -6.31
N CYS A 39 -17.51 12.86 -6.75
CA CYS A 39 -16.22 13.04 -6.10
C CYS A 39 -16.41 13.70 -4.73
N GLU A 40 -15.78 13.13 -3.70
CA GLU A 40 -15.88 13.66 -2.33
C GLU A 40 -15.18 15.02 -2.15
N GLU A 41 -14.22 15.35 -3.02
CA GLU A 41 -13.40 16.56 -2.91
C GLU A 41 -13.91 17.73 -3.78
N CYS A 42 -14.18 17.47 -5.06
CA CYS A 42 -14.62 18.51 -6.00
C CYS A 42 -16.12 18.43 -6.37
N GLY A 43 -16.83 17.37 -5.98
CA GLY A 43 -18.24 17.17 -6.32
C GLY A 43 -18.53 16.73 -7.76
N GLU A 44 -17.51 16.61 -8.62
CA GLU A 44 -17.66 16.19 -10.01
C GLU A 44 -18.16 14.74 -10.14
N THR A 45 -18.96 14.43 -11.16
CA THR A 45 -19.43 13.07 -11.38
C THR A 45 -18.28 12.14 -11.78
N ILE A 46 -18.09 11.06 -11.02
CA ILE A 46 -17.08 10.04 -11.28
C ILE A 46 -17.54 9.21 -12.48
N PRO A 47 -16.75 9.10 -13.57
CA PRO A 47 -17.12 8.32 -14.75
C PRO A 47 -17.41 6.86 -14.43
N GLU A 48 -18.39 6.27 -15.11
CA GLU A 48 -18.79 4.87 -14.87
C GLU A 48 -17.64 3.89 -15.11
N ALA A 49 -16.84 4.11 -16.16
CA ALA A 49 -15.66 3.32 -16.45
C ALA A 49 -14.70 3.24 -15.24
N ARG A 50 -14.55 4.33 -14.47
CA ARG A 50 -13.73 4.36 -13.27
C ARG A 50 -14.37 3.60 -12.11
N ARG A 51 -15.70 3.71 -11.95
CA ARG A 51 -16.45 2.97 -10.93
C ARG A 51 -16.43 1.45 -11.14
N GLN A 52 -16.39 1.02 -12.41
CA GLN A 52 -16.26 -0.40 -12.77
C GLN A 52 -14.82 -0.89 -12.61
N ALA A 53 -13.82 -0.09 -13.00
CA ALA A 53 -12.41 -0.45 -12.88
C ALA A 53 -11.91 -0.51 -11.43
N ILE A 54 -12.40 0.39 -10.57
CA ILE A 54 -12.00 0.49 -9.16
C ILE A 54 -13.24 0.39 -8.28
N PRO A 55 -13.52 -0.80 -7.71
CA PRO A 55 -14.56 -0.95 -6.70
C PRO A 55 -14.29 -0.03 -5.50
N GLY A 56 -15.29 0.75 -5.08
CA GLY A 56 -15.17 1.65 -3.94
C GLY A 56 -14.44 2.97 -4.23
N VAL A 57 -14.38 3.42 -5.49
CA VAL A 57 -13.80 4.72 -5.84
C VAL A 57 -14.56 5.87 -5.15
N ARG A 58 -13.80 6.79 -4.54
CA ARG A 58 -14.32 7.97 -3.81
C ARG A 58 -14.00 9.31 -4.48
N TYR A 59 -12.95 9.34 -5.30
CA TYR A 59 -12.43 10.56 -5.93
C TYR A 59 -12.43 10.45 -7.45
N CYS A 60 -12.55 11.58 -8.13
CA CYS A 60 -12.33 11.65 -9.57
C CYS A 60 -10.84 11.45 -9.90
N VAL A 61 -10.53 11.27 -11.19
CA VAL A 61 -9.15 11.02 -11.62
C VAL A 61 -8.21 12.18 -11.31
N ALA A 62 -8.67 13.42 -11.42
CA ALA A 62 -7.86 14.60 -11.15
C ALA A 62 -7.50 14.71 -9.66
N CYS A 63 -8.49 14.71 -8.77
CA CYS A 63 -8.27 14.74 -7.33
C CYS A 63 -7.44 13.56 -6.84
N GLN A 64 -7.67 12.35 -7.38
CA GLN A 64 -6.85 11.20 -7.01
C GLN A 64 -5.39 11.35 -7.45
N ALA A 65 -5.13 11.93 -8.63
CA ALA A 65 -3.76 12.16 -9.08
C ALA A 65 -3.02 13.12 -8.15
N GLU A 66 -3.66 14.21 -7.73
CA GLU A 66 -3.06 15.18 -6.79
C GLU A 66 -2.76 14.54 -5.41
N LEU A 67 -3.68 13.70 -4.90
CA LEU A 67 -3.47 12.96 -3.65
C LEU A 67 -2.33 11.95 -3.77
N ASP A 68 -2.25 11.23 -4.89
CA ASP A 68 -1.21 10.23 -5.14
C ASP A 68 0.18 10.91 -5.25
N GLU A 69 0.27 12.07 -5.90
CA GLU A 69 1.49 12.89 -5.94
C GLU A 69 1.93 13.34 -4.53
N ALA A 70 0.97 13.76 -3.69
CA ALA A 70 1.24 14.16 -2.31
C ALA A 70 1.69 12.98 -1.42
N GLU A 71 1.21 11.75 -1.65
CA GLU A 71 1.61 10.55 -0.89
C GLU A 71 3.04 10.07 -1.23
N GLN A 72 3.49 10.24 -2.49
CA GLN A 72 4.81 9.73 -2.93
C GLN A 72 6.00 10.27 -2.13
N GLY A 73 5.86 11.46 -1.51
CA GLY A 73 6.89 12.06 -0.66
C GLY A 73 6.92 11.59 0.81
N ARG A 74 5.95 10.78 1.29
CA ARG A 74 5.71 10.60 2.73
C ARG A 74 6.25 9.30 3.36
N SER A 75 7.15 8.57 2.70
CA SER A 75 7.76 7.38 3.30
C SER A 75 8.96 7.72 4.20
N ALA A 76 8.71 8.47 5.29
CA ALA A 76 9.76 8.88 6.24
C ALA A 76 10.12 7.79 7.28
N TYR A 77 9.29 6.75 7.41
CA TYR A 77 9.45 5.76 8.48
C TYR A 77 10.12 4.48 7.96
N ASN A 78 11.41 4.31 8.29
CA ASN A 78 12.16 3.10 7.96
C ASN A 78 11.75 1.93 8.87
N ARG A 79 10.63 1.29 8.56
CA ARG A 79 10.06 0.13 9.27
C ARG A 79 10.98 -1.10 9.34
N ARG A 80 12.08 -1.10 8.59
CA ARG A 80 13.11 -2.15 8.59
C ARG A 80 14.22 -1.89 9.61
N GLY A 81 14.29 -0.68 10.19
CA GLY A 81 15.18 -0.37 11.30
C GLY A 81 14.77 -1.13 12.57
N SER A 82 15.64 -1.18 13.58
CA SER A 82 15.23 -1.73 14.87
C SER A 82 14.12 -0.85 15.47
N LYS A 83 13.19 -1.46 16.22
CA LYS A 83 12.15 -0.71 16.92
C LYS A 83 12.75 0.35 17.87
N ASP A 84 13.89 0.05 18.47
CA ASP A 84 14.65 0.99 19.33
C ASP A 84 15.26 2.17 18.56
N SER A 85 15.61 1.99 17.28
CA SER A 85 16.12 3.09 16.43
C SER A 85 15.03 4.03 15.90
N GLN A 86 13.75 3.64 16.02
CA GLN A 86 12.61 4.34 15.43
C GLN A 86 11.72 5.06 16.46
N LEU A 87 11.88 4.77 17.76
CA LEU A 87 11.04 5.30 18.85
C LEU A 87 11.78 6.26 19.81
N ARG A 88 12.97 6.74 19.43
CA ARG A 88 13.70 7.79 20.16
C ARG A 88 13.32 9.18 19.68
#